data_AF-A0A661A4G7-F1
#
_entry.id   AF-A0A661A4G7-F1
#
_cell.length_a   1.000
_cell.length_b   1.000
_cell.length_c   1.000
_cell.angle_alpha   90.00
_cell.angle_beta   90.00
_cell.angle_gamma   90.00
#
_symmetry.space_group_name_H-M   'P 1'
#
loop_
_entity.id
_entity.type
_entity.pdbx_description
1 polymer ?
#
loop_
_entity_poly.entity_id
_entity_poly.type
_entity_poly.pdbx_seq_one_letter_code
_entity_poly.pdbx_strand_id
1 'polypeptide(L)'
;IWFKNATTCSDFTARAVPAILSGRLPVETSSAHWSSWPDNLFTLLAPTHDVDAAEWVTSMCPPDLGRSLRQGPKLTLLLSDAGLVYAHAVLPQPLRRKFPSVNHGWRAFGHGGQGVLGEGTLGQKTAHIDSFIDRIGAGDSPSFAFLHTVLPHRPYALYRSGKYYSATGSEPGGRTEKARRVPGDWVNAHAYQRHLLQAAYVDNRLGDILERWRDAGLYDQSLIVVVSDHGVSFRPKEFARHFADTNAAEILPVPLIMKLPGGARAGEVSMRAVETIDILPTIAGLLDIELRFPVDGASVLDDSIEPRAARKVVGDRTGEIHEFEESFVDGAQKIAMRRISMFGESQTEQFHHGDEYGLIGRRIDEFEIVPDGSSGFGVSSPGIIWIGEDDEILPGEVFGFVSDARRWRSDKLIAIAVDGVMRVTTSPYQPWEEEQSAVWYALLPENLLGPGEHEIEAYRVLGGAQGIRLQRSQSGDLAPSYLGRPLGREVYLGVDTVGILEGKRHAEDYVRLEVPMRDDEHPTSLRVQIEAMDEWGTDMTIHVNGALLTEQRIGAGDHHESFVLDDLVPGAPVRIELRGIPLSLDAVSDWTFGRVEMRLE
;
A
#
# COMPACT_ATOMS: atom_id res chain seq x y z
N ILE A 1 14.83 20.36 14.75
CA ILE A 1 15.73 19.28 15.21
C ILE A 1 15.25 17.91 14.72
N TRP A 2 16.17 17.09 14.22
CA TRP A 2 15.93 15.67 13.87
C TRP A 2 16.62 14.77 14.89
N PHE A 3 15.87 13.88 15.54
CA PHE A 3 16.39 12.88 16.47
C PHE A 3 16.72 11.59 15.70
N LYS A 4 17.97 11.46 15.27
CA LYS A 4 18.41 10.37 14.38
C LYS A 4 18.35 8.99 15.04
N ASN A 5 18.53 8.95 16.36
CA ASN A 5 18.54 7.73 17.17
C ASN A 5 17.21 7.47 17.88
N ALA A 6 16.09 8.02 17.39
CA ALA A 6 14.76 7.79 17.95
C ALA A 6 14.25 6.37 17.68
N THR A 7 13.67 5.74 18.69
CA THR A 7 13.08 4.39 18.58
C THR A 7 11.67 4.32 19.12
N THR A 8 10.84 3.48 18.51
CA THR A 8 9.55 3.10 19.09
C THR A 8 9.72 2.13 20.26
N CYS A 9 8.74 2.14 21.17
CA CYS A 9 8.62 1.19 22.27
C CYS A 9 7.75 -0.04 21.92
N SER A 10 7.19 -0.13 20.71
CA SER A 10 6.43 -1.30 20.25
C SER A 10 6.36 -1.39 18.74
N ASP A 11 6.30 -2.59 18.19
CA ASP A 11 6.12 -2.89 16.77
C ASP A 11 4.66 -2.95 16.31
N PHE A 12 3.72 -2.55 17.19
CA PHE A 12 2.29 -2.63 16.94
C PHE A 12 1.58 -1.31 17.26
N THR A 13 0.87 -0.75 16.28
CA THR A 13 0.12 0.53 16.38
C THR A 13 -0.71 0.64 17.64
N ALA A 14 -1.41 -0.44 18.04
CA ALA A 14 -2.31 -0.37 19.19
C ALA A 14 -1.61 -0.20 20.54
N ARG A 15 -0.28 -0.34 20.57
CA ARG A 15 0.59 -0.16 21.74
C ARG A 15 1.49 1.06 21.56
N ALA A 16 2.05 1.25 20.38
CA ALA A 16 2.95 2.36 20.06
C ALA A 16 2.24 3.72 20.13
N VAL A 17 1.05 3.86 19.55
CA VAL A 17 0.33 5.15 19.53
C VAL A 17 -0.09 5.59 20.95
N PRO A 18 -0.69 4.71 21.79
CA PRO A 18 -0.96 5.10 23.17
C PRO A 18 0.29 5.47 23.96
N ALA A 19 1.42 4.79 23.73
CA ALA A 19 2.67 5.09 24.41
C ALA A 19 3.24 6.47 24.00
N ILE A 20 3.18 6.82 22.72
CA ILE A 20 3.49 8.18 22.22
C ILE A 20 2.63 9.22 22.94
N LEU A 21 1.32 8.96 23.02
CA LEU A 21 0.34 9.94 23.49
C LEU A 21 0.18 10.00 25.01
N SER A 22 0.67 9.02 25.76
CA SER A 22 0.61 9.00 27.24
C SER A 22 1.98 9.19 27.89
N GLY A 23 3.06 9.02 27.13
CA GLY A 23 4.42 8.98 27.67
C GLY A 23 4.69 7.79 28.58
N ARG A 24 3.88 6.72 28.47
CA ARG A 24 3.98 5.52 29.29
C ARG A 24 4.28 4.30 28.43
N LEU A 25 5.00 3.33 29.00
CA LEU A 25 5.26 2.07 28.32
C LEU A 25 3.94 1.29 28.10
N PRO A 26 3.79 0.59 26.96
CA PRO A 26 2.62 -0.23 26.71
C PRO A 26 2.45 -1.33 27.76
N VAL A 27 1.21 -1.63 28.13
CA VAL A 27 0.85 -2.78 28.97
C VAL A 27 0.08 -3.83 28.16
N GLU A 28 0.28 -5.12 28.47
CA GLU A 28 -0.20 -6.29 27.72
C GLU A 28 -1.67 -6.25 27.25
N THR A 29 -2.55 -5.66 28.07
CA THR A 29 -4.02 -5.70 27.89
C THR A 29 -4.62 -4.40 27.36
N SER A 30 -3.79 -3.41 27.03
CA SER A 30 -4.27 -2.08 26.65
C SER A 30 -4.74 -2.00 25.20
N SER A 31 -5.91 -1.41 24.99
CA SER A 31 -6.45 -1.07 23.68
C SER A 31 -6.08 0.36 23.31
N ALA A 32 -6.03 0.69 22.01
CA ALA A 32 -5.73 2.04 21.53
C ALA A 32 -6.96 2.96 21.57
N HIS A 33 -7.54 3.04 22.76
CA HIS A 33 -8.78 3.74 23.05
C HIS A 33 -8.59 4.62 24.28
N TRP A 34 -9.15 5.82 24.24
CA TRP A 34 -9.02 6.84 25.28
C TRP A 34 -9.46 6.34 26.67
N SER A 35 -10.44 5.43 26.75
CA SER A 35 -10.88 4.89 28.06
C SER A 35 -9.85 3.98 28.73
N SER A 36 -8.93 3.39 27.95
CA SER A 36 -7.78 2.64 28.47
C SER A 36 -6.62 3.56 28.85
N TRP A 37 -6.61 4.79 28.30
CA TRP A 37 -5.55 5.78 28.44
C TRP A 37 -6.15 7.18 28.70
N PRO A 38 -6.86 7.38 29.82
CA PRO A 38 -7.55 8.64 30.09
C PRO A 38 -6.57 9.81 30.29
N ASP A 39 -5.36 9.51 30.75
CA ASP A 39 -4.25 10.45 30.87
C ASP A 39 -3.40 10.39 29.59
N ASN A 40 -3.67 11.31 28.65
CA ASN A 40 -2.98 11.37 27.38
C ASN A 40 -2.90 12.82 26.87
N LEU A 41 -2.21 13.04 25.74
CA LEU A 41 -1.96 14.36 25.18
C LEU A 41 -3.25 15.15 24.87
N PHE A 42 -4.33 14.47 24.44
CA PHE A 42 -5.62 15.13 24.19
C PHE A 42 -6.21 15.67 25.48
N THR A 43 -6.25 14.87 26.55
CA THR A 43 -6.82 15.30 27.84
C THR A 43 -5.92 16.28 28.58
N LEU A 44 -4.60 16.22 28.36
CA LEU A 44 -3.62 17.17 28.88
C LEU A 44 -3.79 18.57 28.26
N LEU A 45 -4.02 18.65 26.94
CA LEU A 45 -4.08 19.92 26.21
C LEU A 45 -5.49 20.52 26.10
N ALA A 46 -6.54 19.71 26.20
CA ALA A 46 -7.93 20.18 26.11
C ALA A 46 -8.31 21.36 27.04
N PRO A 47 -7.76 21.51 28.26
CA PRO A 47 -8.07 22.66 29.11
C PRO A 47 -7.55 24.00 28.57
N THR A 48 -6.56 23.99 27.68
CA THR A 48 -5.86 25.20 27.20
C THR A 48 -5.85 25.34 25.67
N HIS A 49 -6.18 24.28 24.93
CA HIS A 49 -6.14 24.24 23.47
C HIS A 49 -7.45 23.68 22.89
N ASP A 50 -7.87 24.25 21.76
CA ASP A 50 -8.90 23.66 20.92
C ASP A 50 -8.35 22.42 20.21
N VAL A 51 -8.96 21.27 20.45
CA VAL A 51 -8.52 19.98 19.91
C VAL A 51 -9.14 19.71 18.54
N ASP A 52 -8.30 19.43 17.54
CA ASP A 52 -8.71 18.87 16.24
C ASP A 52 -7.98 17.54 16.01
N ALA A 53 -8.75 16.44 15.98
CA ALA A 53 -8.21 15.10 15.90
C ALA A 53 -8.75 14.37 14.67
N ALA A 54 -7.84 13.92 13.81
CA ALA A 54 -8.11 13.06 12.66
C ALA A 54 -7.49 11.68 12.90
N GLU A 55 -8.26 10.77 13.50
CA GLU A 55 -7.79 9.42 13.81
C GLU A 55 -8.34 8.37 12.84
N TRP A 56 -7.46 7.61 12.19
CA TRP A 56 -7.88 6.53 11.30
C TRP A 56 -8.00 5.16 12.01
N VAL A 57 -6.93 4.72 12.69
CA VAL A 57 -6.88 3.40 13.33
C VAL A 57 -7.26 3.46 14.82
N THR A 58 -6.87 4.53 15.50
CA THR A 58 -7.00 4.66 16.95
C THR A 58 -8.27 5.43 17.35
N SER A 59 -8.55 5.45 18.64
CA SER A 59 -9.59 6.30 19.24
C SER A 59 -9.12 6.87 20.56
N MET A 60 -7.99 7.56 20.53
CA MET A 60 -7.30 8.12 21.68
C MET A 60 -7.85 9.50 22.08
N CYS A 61 -8.52 10.20 21.16
CA CYS A 61 -9.28 11.41 21.46
C CYS A 61 -10.67 11.04 22.02
N PRO A 62 -11.00 11.47 23.25
CA PRO A 62 -12.37 11.38 23.77
C PRO A 62 -13.38 12.02 22.80
N PRO A 63 -14.57 11.43 22.64
CA PRO A 63 -15.57 11.92 21.68
C PRO A 63 -16.15 13.28 22.02
N ASP A 64 -16.11 13.68 23.30
CA ASP A 64 -16.65 14.95 23.78
C ASP A 64 -15.64 16.12 23.62
N LEU A 65 -14.44 15.85 23.10
CA LEU A 65 -13.39 16.84 22.88
C LEU A 65 -13.29 17.23 21.39
N GLY A 66 -13.57 18.50 21.11
CA GLY A 66 -13.21 19.16 19.86
C GLY A 66 -13.92 18.65 18.60
N ARG A 67 -13.34 18.97 17.44
CA ARG A 67 -13.79 18.45 16.13
C ARG A 67 -13.04 17.15 15.84
N SER A 68 -13.56 16.03 16.35
CA SER A 68 -13.02 14.70 16.01
C SER A 68 -13.74 14.15 14.77
N LEU A 69 -13.01 13.96 13.66
CA LEU A 69 -13.54 13.19 12.54
C LEU A 69 -13.39 11.70 12.85
N ARG A 70 -14.52 11.04 13.08
CA ARG A 70 -14.64 9.59 13.09
C ARG A 70 -15.46 9.16 11.87
N GLN A 71 -14.97 8.18 11.12
CA GLN A 71 -15.89 7.30 10.40
C GLN A 71 -16.51 6.35 11.44
N GLY A 72 -17.70 6.71 11.94
CA GLY A 72 -18.43 5.91 12.93
C GLY A 72 -18.88 4.56 12.34
N PRO A 73 -18.88 3.47 13.13
CA PRO A 73 -19.36 2.18 12.65
C PRO A 73 -20.87 2.25 12.35
N LYS A 74 -21.31 1.56 11.30
CA LYS A 74 -22.75 1.36 11.03
C LYS A 74 -23.36 0.58 12.21
N LEU A 75 -24.52 1.01 12.73
CA LEU A 75 -25.24 0.36 13.85
C LEU A 75 -25.46 -1.15 13.64
N THR A 76 -25.62 -1.56 12.38
CA THR A 76 -25.76 -2.96 11.97
C THR A 76 -24.52 -3.82 12.26
N LEU A 77 -23.31 -3.26 12.13
CA LEU A 77 -22.06 -3.94 12.42
C LEU A 77 -21.89 -4.18 13.93
N LEU A 78 -22.22 -3.17 14.74
CA LEU A 78 -22.19 -3.28 16.21
C LEU A 78 -23.14 -4.37 16.73
N LEU A 79 -24.35 -4.44 16.18
CA LEU A 79 -25.32 -5.47 16.55
C LEU A 79 -24.88 -6.87 16.12
N SER A 80 -24.22 -6.97 14.95
CA SER A 80 -23.66 -8.23 14.45
C SER A 80 -22.52 -8.72 15.34
N ASP A 81 -21.60 -7.84 15.73
CA ASP A 81 -20.48 -8.16 16.61
C ASP A 81 -20.92 -8.57 18.02
N ALA A 82 -21.86 -7.84 18.60
CA ALA A 82 -22.45 -8.18 19.89
C ALA A 82 -23.14 -9.56 19.85
N GLY A 83 -23.84 -9.86 18.74
CA GLY A 83 -24.45 -11.18 18.51
C GLY A 83 -23.42 -12.30 18.41
N LEU A 84 -22.29 -12.07 17.75
CA LEU A 84 -21.22 -13.05 17.60
C LEU A 84 -20.51 -13.34 18.93
N VAL A 85 -20.22 -12.29 19.71
CA VAL A 85 -19.63 -12.42 21.06
C VAL A 85 -20.58 -13.17 21.99
N TYR A 86 -21.87 -12.85 21.95
CA TYR A 86 -22.88 -13.56 22.72
C TYR A 86 -22.99 -15.05 22.33
N ALA A 87 -22.94 -15.36 21.02
CA ALA A 87 -22.93 -16.73 20.53
C ALA A 87 -21.70 -17.52 21.03
N HIS A 88 -20.52 -16.89 21.08
CA HIS A 88 -19.30 -17.51 21.65
C HIS A 88 -19.37 -17.70 23.17
N ALA A 89 -20.08 -16.83 23.89
CA ALA A 89 -20.26 -16.98 25.34
C ALA A 89 -21.23 -18.13 25.69
N VAL A 90 -22.33 -18.27 24.95
CA VAL A 90 -23.47 -19.10 25.36
C VAL A 90 -23.51 -20.48 24.69
N LEU A 91 -23.05 -20.63 23.44
CA LEU A 91 -23.21 -21.89 22.71
C LEU A 91 -22.26 -23.00 23.22
N PRO A 92 -22.57 -24.29 23.06
CA PRO A 92 -21.62 -25.38 23.35
C PRO A 92 -20.55 -25.54 22.26
N GLN A 93 -19.39 -26.10 22.62
CA GLN A 93 -18.18 -26.20 21.76
C GLN A 93 -18.41 -26.64 20.29
N PRO A 94 -19.27 -27.65 19.98
CA PRO A 94 -19.50 -28.08 18.60
C PRO A 94 -20.17 -27.01 17.74
N LEU A 95 -21.02 -26.17 18.34
CA LEU A 95 -21.74 -25.10 17.67
C LEU A 95 -20.89 -23.81 17.61
N ARG A 96 -20.04 -23.54 18.62
CA ARG A 96 -19.08 -22.42 18.58
C ARG A 96 -18.14 -22.47 17.37
N ARG A 97 -17.70 -23.67 16.97
CA ARG A 97 -16.81 -23.87 15.81
C ARG A 97 -17.43 -23.46 14.47
N LYS A 98 -18.76 -23.27 14.41
CA LYS A 98 -19.46 -22.80 13.21
C LYS A 98 -19.44 -21.27 13.05
N PHE A 99 -19.03 -20.54 14.08
CA PHE A 99 -18.96 -19.08 14.06
C PHE A 99 -17.50 -18.61 13.89
N PRO A 100 -17.28 -17.49 13.18
CA PRO A 100 -15.96 -16.87 13.05
C PRO A 100 -15.30 -16.60 14.40
N SER A 101 -13.98 -16.70 14.46
CA SER A 101 -13.24 -16.48 15.70
C SER A 101 -13.26 -15.00 16.12
N VAL A 102 -13.66 -14.75 17.36
CA VAL A 102 -13.68 -13.40 17.97
C VAL A 102 -12.32 -12.97 18.58
N ASN A 103 -11.30 -13.84 18.52
CA ASN A 103 -10.01 -13.59 19.19
C ASN A 103 -8.97 -12.87 18.31
N HIS A 104 -9.30 -12.56 17.05
CA HIS A 104 -8.34 -12.08 16.05
C HIS A 104 -8.55 -10.61 15.62
N GLY A 105 -9.44 -9.86 16.29
CA GLY A 105 -9.74 -8.46 15.97
C GLY A 105 -10.53 -7.73 17.06
N TRP A 106 -10.82 -6.44 16.86
CA TRP A 106 -11.58 -5.57 17.78
C TRP A 106 -13.02 -5.24 17.34
N ARG A 107 -13.42 -5.58 16.11
CA ARG A 107 -14.75 -5.37 15.50
C ARG A 107 -14.90 -6.25 14.24
N ALA A 108 -16.08 -6.26 13.62
CA ALA A 108 -16.43 -6.98 12.39
C ALA A 108 -16.11 -8.48 12.43
N PHE A 109 -16.39 -9.15 13.55
CA PHE A 109 -16.02 -10.55 13.79
C PHE A 109 -16.63 -11.49 12.74
N GLY A 110 -17.82 -11.17 12.23
CA GLY A 110 -18.52 -11.90 11.18
C GLY A 110 -17.78 -11.98 9.82
N HIS A 111 -16.80 -11.09 9.60
CA HIS A 111 -16.06 -10.97 8.34
C HIS A 111 -14.66 -11.64 8.39
N GLY A 112 -14.53 -12.74 9.15
CA GLY A 112 -13.38 -13.64 9.05
C GLY A 112 -12.07 -13.17 9.71
N GLY A 113 -12.14 -12.32 10.73
CA GLY A 113 -10.96 -12.01 11.57
C GLY A 113 -9.80 -11.28 10.84
N GLN A 114 -10.05 -10.72 9.65
CA GLN A 114 -9.12 -9.83 8.95
C GLN A 114 -9.59 -8.37 8.85
N GLY A 115 -10.81 -8.06 9.31
CA GLY A 115 -11.41 -6.74 9.14
C GLY A 115 -11.33 -5.87 10.38
N VAL A 116 -10.16 -5.31 10.76
CA VAL A 116 -10.12 -4.12 11.66
C VAL A 116 -8.99 -3.11 11.37
N LEU A 117 -8.01 -3.42 10.51
CA LEU A 117 -7.05 -2.42 10.03
C LEU A 117 -7.28 -2.00 8.56
N GLY A 118 -8.40 -2.44 7.95
CA GLY A 118 -8.62 -2.37 6.51
C GLY A 118 -9.97 -1.81 6.07
N GLU A 119 -10.82 -1.28 6.97
CA GLU A 119 -12.13 -0.71 6.58
C GLU A 119 -12.00 0.72 6.02
N GLY A 120 -11.08 0.91 5.09
CA GLY A 120 -11.21 1.98 4.13
C GLY A 120 -10.50 1.61 2.82
N THR A 121 -11.15 1.90 1.71
CA THR A 121 -10.51 1.88 0.39
C THR A 121 -9.27 2.76 0.44
N LEU A 122 -8.27 2.48 -0.40
CA LEU A 122 -7.07 3.30 -0.45
C LEU A 122 -7.40 4.79 -0.73
N GLY A 123 -8.48 5.07 -1.49
CA GLY A 123 -9.01 6.43 -1.64
C GLY A 123 -9.62 7.04 -0.38
N GLN A 124 -10.17 6.24 0.53
CA GLN A 124 -10.56 6.76 1.85
C GLN A 124 -9.33 7.07 2.72
N LYS A 125 -8.25 6.26 2.62
CA LYS A 125 -6.99 6.52 3.36
C LYS A 125 -6.36 7.86 2.98
N THR A 126 -6.43 8.23 1.71
CA THR A 126 -5.92 9.53 1.21
C THR A 126 -6.85 10.68 1.58
N ALA A 127 -8.17 10.52 1.39
CA ALA A 127 -9.18 11.55 1.68
C ALA A 127 -9.18 12.01 3.17
N HIS A 128 -8.78 11.13 4.10
CA HIS A 128 -8.62 11.49 5.51
C HIS A 128 -7.57 12.58 5.73
N ILE A 129 -6.48 12.53 4.96
CA ILE A 129 -5.41 13.53 5.01
C ILE A 129 -5.90 14.85 4.40
N ASP A 130 -6.59 14.79 3.27
CA ASP A 130 -7.14 15.96 2.58
C ASP A 130 -8.12 16.72 3.49
N SER A 131 -9.03 15.98 4.12
CA SER A 131 -9.97 16.55 5.07
C SER A 131 -9.28 17.22 6.26
N PHE A 132 -8.14 16.70 6.73
CA PHE A 132 -7.35 17.34 7.78
C PHE A 132 -6.73 18.66 7.29
N ILE A 133 -6.14 18.67 6.09
CA ILE A 133 -5.56 19.87 5.48
C ILE A 133 -6.60 20.98 5.33
N ASP A 134 -7.81 20.64 4.88
CA ASP A 134 -8.90 21.59 4.67
C ASP A 134 -9.34 22.31 5.95
N ARG A 135 -9.16 21.67 7.12
CA ARG A 135 -9.52 22.24 8.42
C ARG A 135 -8.44 23.13 9.00
N ILE A 136 -7.21 23.09 8.46
CA ILE A 136 -6.13 23.94 8.92
C ILE A 136 -6.51 25.41 8.67
N GLY A 137 -6.58 26.17 9.77
CA GLY A 137 -6.84 27.61 9.76
C GLY A 137 -6.52 28.22 11.12
N ALA A 138 -6.27 29.53 11.13
CA ALA A 138 -6.10 30.28 12.37
C ALA A 138 -7.44 30.38 13.11
N GLY A 139 -7.41 30.13 14.42
CA GLY A 139 -8.52 30.36 15.34
C GLY A 139 -8.16 31.43 16.38
N ASP A 140 -9.15 31.79 17.20
CA ASP A 140 -8.97 32.80 18.27
C ASP A 140 -8.26 32.24 19.52
N SER A 141 -8.13 30.91 19.62
CA SER A 141 -7.52 30.19 20.73
C SER A 141 -6.31 29.36 20.27
N PRO A 142 -5.37 29.01 21.17
CA PRO A 142 -4.36 28.00 20.89
C PRO A 142 -5.01 26.68 20.46
N SER A 143 -4.41 25.98 19.49
CA SER A 143 -4.97 24.72 18.97
C SER A 143 -3.99 23.55 19.12
N PHE A 144 -4.55 22.36 19.31
CA PHE A 144 -3.83 21.10 19.25
C PHE A 144 -4.41 20.27 18.08
N ALA A 145 -3.64 20.17 17.00
CA ALA A 145 -4.01 19.41 15.82
C ALA A 145 -3.26 18.07 15.80
N PHE A 146 -3.99 16.98 15.60
CA PHE A 146 -3.45 15.63 15.54
C PHE A 146 -3.96 14.88 14.31
N LEU A 147 -3.02 14.40 13.48
CA LEU A 147 -3.31 13.53 12.35
C LEU A 147 -2.67 12.16 12.57
N HIS A 148 -3.49 11.12 12.68
CA HIS A 148 -3.05 9.74 12.61
C HIS A 148 -3.44 9.14 11.25
N THR A 149 -2.45 9.09 10.36
CA THR A 149 -2.56 8.41 9.07
C THR A 149 -2.24 6.93 9.19
N VAL A 150 -2.95 6.10 8.43
CA VAL A 150 -2.64 4.67 8.29
C VAL A 150 -1.51 4.44 7.28
N LEU A 151 -1.14 5.42 6.47
CA LEU A 151 -0.06 5.27 5.50
C LEU A 151 1.31 5.39 6.20
N PRO A 152 2.35 4.65 5.75
CA PRO A 152 2.39 3.84 4.54
C PRO A 152 1.93 2.40 4.75
N HIS A 153 1.10 2.06 5.74
CA HIS A 153 0.66 0.68 5.93
C HIS A 153 -0.02 0.12 4.68
N ARG A 154 0.32 -1.14 4.38
CA ARG A 154 -0.25 -1.93 3.29
C ARG A 154 -1.80 -1.91 3.22
N PRO A 155 -2.42 -2.27 2.08
CA PRO A 155 -1.79 -2.62 0.80
C PRO A 155 -0.96 -1.46 0.22
N TYR A 156 0.16 -1.78 -0.40
CA TYR A 156 0.98 -0.78 -1.09
C TYR A 156 0.52 -0.66 -2.53
N ALA A 157 -0.09 0.47 -2.89
CA ALA A 157 -0.63 0.70 -4.23
C ALA A 157 -0.45 2.13 -4.76
N LEU A 158 0.22 3.02 -4.01
CA LEU A 158 0.38 4.43 -4.35
C LEU A 158 1.78 4.74 -4.86
N TYR A 159 1.86 5.49 -5.95
CA TYR A 159 3.03 6.27 -6.29
C TYR A 159 3.16 7.50 -5.39
N ARG A 160 4.28 8.21 -5.53
CA ARG A 160 4.59 9.43 -4.79
C ARG A 160 3.55 10.54 -5.03
N SER A 161 2.98 10.64 -6.24
CA SER A 161 1.92 11.59 -6.54
C SER A 161 0.59 11.30 -5.84
N GLY A 162 0.37 10.05 -5.41
CA GLY A 162 -0.94 9.55 -4.98
C GLY A 162 -1.74 8.86 -6.08
N LYS A 163 -1.24 8.82 -7.33
CA LYS A 163 -1.77 7.93 -8.36
C LYS A 163 -1.55 6.47 -7.99
N TYR A 164 -2.46 5.61 -8.45
CA TYR A 164 -2.44 4.19 -8.16
C TYR A 164 -1.65 3.45 -9.24
N TYR A 165 -0.74 2.55 -8.86
CA TYR A 165 -0.19 1.57 -9.80
C TYR A 165 -0.93 0.24 -9.78
N SER A 166 -1.79 0.02 -8.78
CA SER A 166 -2.55 -1.22 -8.60
C SER A 166 -3.96 -0.92 -8.12
N ALA A 167 -4.97 -1.24 -8.95
CA ALA A 167 -6.37 -1.12 -8.57
C ALA A 167 -6.78 -2.09 -7.45
N THR A 168 -6.07 -3.22 -7.31
CA THR A 168 -6.43 -4.31 -6.39
C THR A 168 -5.66 -4.27 -5.06
N GLY A 169 -4.59 -3.46 -4.96
CA GLY A 169 -3.72 -3.45 -3.78
C GLY A 169 -2.99 -4.77 -3.53
N SER A 170 -2.92 -5.62 -4.55
CA SER A 170 -2.36 -6.96 -4.47
C SER A 170 -0.85 -6.92 -4.26
N GLU A 171 -0.35 -7.60 -3.23
CA GLU A 171 1.09 -7.80 -2.99
C GLU A 171 1.54 -9.09 -3.71
N PRO A 172 2.37 -9.01 -4.78
CA PRO A 172 2.96 -10.19 -5.41
C PRO A 172 3.72 -11.02 -4.38
N GLY A 173 3.45 -12.32 -4.36
CA GLY A 173 3.97 -13.25 -3.34
C GLY A 173 2.95 -13.60 -2.26
N GLY A 174 1.93 -12.76 -2.02
CA GLY A 174 0.82 -13.08 -1.13
C GLY A 174 1.20 -13.25 0.34
N ARG A 175 0.19 -13.16 1.21
CA ARG A 175 0.29 -13.26 2.68
C ARG A 175 0.74 -14.64 3.21
N THR A 176 1.29 -15.51 2.38
CA THR A 176 1.52 -16.90 2.79
C THR A 176 2.88 -17.07 3.45
N GLU A 177 2.91 -17.90 4.50
CA GLU A 177 4.13 -18.41 5.10
C GLU A 177 5.07 -19.11 4.10
N LYS A 178 4.54 -19.50 2.94
CA LYS A 178 5.26 -20.13 1.83
C LYS A 178 6.00 -19.11 0.95
N ALA A 179 5.48 -17.88 0.77
CA ALA A 179 6.19 -16.76 0.13
C ALA A 179 7.51 -16.39 0.85
N ARG A 180 7.60 -16.73 2.14
CA ARG A 180 8.80 -16.54 2.97
C ARG A 180 9.96 -17.44 2.57
N ARG A 181 9.70 -18.53 1.83
CA ARG A 181 10.71 -19.52 1.44
C ARG A 181 11.31 -19.25 0.05
N VAL A 182 10.76 -18.28 -0.67
CA VAL A 182 11.24 -17.90 -2.00
C VAL A 182 12.71 -17.45 -1.90
N PRO A 183 13.65 -18.14 -2.54
CA PRO A 183 15.05 -17.74 -2.54
C PRO A 183 15.25 -16.42 -3.29
N GLY A 184 16.03 -15.49 -2.72
CA GLY A 184 16.43 -14.23 -3.35
C GLY A 184 15.86 -12.98 -2.70
N ASP A 185 16.48 -11.83 -2.97
CA ASP A 185 16.05 -10.53 -2.42
C ASP A 185 14.93 -9.86 -3.22
N TRP A 186 14.65 -10.29 -4.46
CA TRP A 186 13.73 -9.61 -5.39
C TRP A 186 12.31 -9.39 -4.86
N VAL A 187 11.67 -10.41 -4.27
CA VAL A 187 10.32 -10.27 -3.71
C VAL A 187 10.30 -9.24 -2.58
N ASN A 188 11.32 -9.25 -1.73
CA ASN A 188 11.44 -8.31 -0.62
C ASN A 188 11.83 -6.90 -1.11
N ALA A 189 12.67 -6.81 -2.13
CA ALA A 189 13.04 -5.56 -2.78
C ALA A 189 11.82 -4.90 -3.42
N HIS A 190 10.94 -5.65 -4.10
CA HIS A 190 9.68 -5.12 -4.63
C HIS A 190 8.74 -4.64 -3.52
N ALA A 191 8.58 -5.42 -2.44
CA ALA A 191 7.77 -5.00 -1.31
C ALA A 191 8.33 -3.72 -0.64
N TYR A 192 9.66 -3.64 -0.54
CA TYR A 192 10.33 -2.48 0.04
C TYR A 192 10.23 -1.25 -0.88
N GLN A 193 10.42 -1.41 -2.19
CA GLN A 193 10.22 -0.36 -3.19
C GLN A 193 8.83 0.25 -3.09
N ARG A 194 7.78 -0.59 -3.05
CA ARG A 194 6.39 -0.17 -2.93
C ARG A 194 6.11 0.56 -1.62
N HIS A 195 6.67 0.08 -0.51
CA HIS A 195 6.61 0.79 0.77
C HIS A 195 7.25 2.18 0.68
N LEU A 196 8.42 2.31 0.02
CA LEU A 196 9.12 3.57 -0.14
C LEU A 196 8.33 4.57 -1.01
N LEU A 197 7.67 4.11 -2.07
CA LEU A 197 6.78 4.96 -2.89
C LEU A 197 5.61 5.50 -2.07
N GLN A 198 4.96 4.64 -1.30
CA GLN A 198 3.85 5.06 -0.45
C GLN A 198 4.30 5.94 0.73
N ALA A 199 5.52 5.75 1.23
CA ALA A 199 6.13 6.66 2.20
C ALA A 199 6.45 8.02 1.58
N ALA A 200 6.90 8.06 0.32
CA ALA A 200 7.13 9.30 -0.42
C ALA A 200 5.82 10.07 -0.68
N TYR A 201 4.69 9.37 -0.87
CA TYR A 201 3.38 10.02 -0.88
C TYR A 201 3.07 10.71 0.45
N VAL A 202 3.31 10.05 1.59
CA VAL A 202 3.13 10.66 2.92
C VAL A 202 4.03 11.89 3.10
N ASP A 203 5.28 11.83 2.62
CA ASP A 203 6.21 12.97 2.62
C ASP A 203 5.67 14.16 1.80
N ASN A 204 5.11 13.91 0.61
CA ASN A 204 4.47 14.95 -0.19
C ASN A 204 3.26 15.57 0.55
N ARG A 205 2.38 14.75 1.14
CA ARG A 205 1.22 15.26 1.90
C ARG A 205 1.64 16.01 3.15
N LEU A 206 2.75 15.63 3.79
CA LEU A 206 3.35 16.44 4.86
C LEU A 206 3.78 17.81 4.32
N GLY A 207 4.37 17.87 3.13
CA GLY A 207 4.64 19.12 2.41
C GLY A 207 3.42 20.02 2.32
N ASP A 208 2.28 19.48 1.86
CA ASP A 208 1.02 20.22 1.74
C ASP A 208 0.50 20.73 3.09
N ILE A 209 0.58 19.90 4.15
CA ILE A 209 0.22 20.32 5.52
C ILE A 209 1.08 21.50 5.97
N LEU A 210 2.40 21.41 5.76
CA LEU A 210 3.34 22.46 6.16
C LEU A 210 3.12 23.75 5.36
N GLU A 211 2.86 23.65 4.06
CA GLU A 211 2.51 24.80 3.21
C GLU A 211 1.22 25.45 3.68
N ARG A 212 0.17 24.67 3.94
CA ARG A 212 -1.10 25.17 4.46
C ARG A 212 -0.93 25.89 5.81
N TRP A 213 -0.07 25.38 6.70
CA TRP A 213 0.26 26.08 7.95
C TRP A 213 1.06 27.37 7.73
N ARG A 214 1.91 27.45 6.70
CA ARG A 214 2.61 28.71 6.35
C ARG A 214 1.62 29.74 5.83
N ASP A 215 0.73 29.35 4.93
CA ASP A 215 -0.31 30.23 4.37
C ASP A 215 -1.25 30.76 5.44
N ALA A 216 -1.57 29.94 6.44
CA ALA A 216 -2.37 30.33 7.60
C ALA A 216 -1.59 31.17 8.64
N GLY A 217 -0.30 31.42 8.44
CA GLY A 217 0.56 32.12 9.42
C GLY A 217 0.81 31.34 10.71
N LEU A 218 0.54 30.04 10.73
CA LEU A 218 0.67 29.17 11.90
C LEU A 218 2.05 28.53 12.01
N TYR A 219 2.70 28.26 10.87
CA TYR A 219 3.93 27.46 10.82
C TYR A 219 4.99 27.96 11.80
N ASP A 220 5.29 29.26 11.85
CA ASP A 220 6.38 29.80 12.66
C ASP A 220 6.13 29.73 14.17
N GLN A 221 4.88 29.88 14.59
CA GLN A 221 4.45 29.86 16.00
C GLN A 221 4.22 28.44 16.53
N SER A 222 3.99 27.45 15.67
CA SER A 222 3.68 26.09 16.08
C SER A 222 4.90 25.27 16.51
N LEU A 223 4.69 24.40 17.51
CA LEU A 223 5.44 23.16 17.66
C LEU A 223 4.86 22.14 16.66
N ILE A 224 5.72 21.52 15.84
CA ILE A 224 5.32 20.45 14.93
C ILE A 224 6.13 19.21 15.27
N VAL A 225 5.45 18.11 15.53
CA VAL A 225 6.07 16.80 15.80
C VAL A 225 5.67 15.83 14.70
N VAL A 226 6.65 15.26 13.99
CA VAL A 226 6.45 14.21 13.00
C VAL A 226 7.12 12.95 13.51
N VAL A 227 6.36 11.88 13.67
CA VAL A 227 6.83 10.60 14.21
C VAL A 227 6.13 9.41 13.55
N SER A 228 6.86 8.31 13.35
CA SER A 228 6.24 7.02 13.00
C SER A 228 5.94 6.21 14.27
N ASP A 229 4.84 5.49 14.29
CA ASP A 229 4.48 4.60 15.41
C ASP A 229 5.46 3.42 15.51
N HIS A 230 5.84 2.83 14.38
CA HIS A 230 6.89 1.81 14.29
C HIS A 230 7.47 1.71 12.86
N GLY A 231 8.51 0.89 12.71
CA GLY A 231 9.10 0.51 11.43
C GLY A 231 8.51 -0.78 10.85
N VAL A 232 9.18 -1.32 9.84
CA VAL A 232 8.80 -2.57 9.15
C VAL A 232 10.05 -3.24 8.59
N SER A 233 10.12 -4.56 8.69
CA SER A 233 11.22 -5.36 8.16
C SER A 233 10.92 -5.88 6.75
N PHE A 234 11.93 -5.86 5.88
CA PHE A 234 11.88 -6.46 4.54
C PHE A 234 12.98 -7.51 4.38
N ARG A 235 13.23 -8.28 5.44
CA ARG A 235 14.23 -9.35 5.43
C ARG A 235 13.66 -10.64 4.86
N PRO A 236 14.40 -11.34 3.98
CA PRO A 236 14.00 -12.65 3.51
C PRO A 236 13.79 -13.61 4.68
N LYS A 237 12.77 -14.49 4.58
CA LYS A 237 12.46 -15.55 5.55
C LYS A 237 12.03 -15.08 6.95
N GLU A 238 11.86 -13.78 7.18
CA GLU A 238 11.38 -13.21 8.44
C GLU A 238 9.97 -12.61 8.27
N PHE A 239 9.27 -12.41 9.38
CA PHE A 239 7.98 -11.71 9.37
C PHE A 239 8.20 -10.21 9.41
N ALA A 240 7.67 -9.49 8.41
CA ALA A 240 7.85 -8.05 8.27
C ALA A 240 7.41 -7.20 9.48
N ARG A 241 6.48 -7.71 10.30
CA ARG A 241 5.90 -6.99 11.45
C ARG A 241 5.91 -7.81 12.75
N HIS A 242 6.76 -8.83 12.85
CA HIS A 242 6.97 -9.47 14.15
C HIS A 242 8.36 -9.12 14.62
N PHE A 243 8.41 -8.46 15.76
CA PHE A 243 9.63 -8.18 16.46
C PHE A 243 10.43 -9.47 16.71
N ALA A 244 11.71 -9.44 16.32
CA ALA A 244 12.73 -10.39 16.72
C ALA A 244 14.05 -9.63 16.87
N ASP A 245 14.96 -10.13 17.71
CA ASP A 245 16.28 -9.52 17.89
C ASP A 245 17.02 -9.36 16.55
N THR A 246 16.78 -10.26 15.59
CA THR A 246 17.40 -10.22 14.26
C THR A 246 16.92 -9.05 13.42
N ASN A 247 15.69 -8.55 13.59
CA ASN A 247 15.09 -7.49 12.76
C ASN A 247 14.84 -6.17 13.50
N ALA A 248 15.23 -6.08 14.78
CA ALA A 248 15.06 -4.90 15.62
C ALA A 248 15.56 -3.60 14.96
N ALA A 249 16.69 -3.65 14.24
CA ALA A 249 17.26 -2.48 13.57
C ALA A 249 16.42 -1.96 12.38
N GLU A 250 15.43 -2.71 11.87
CA GLU A 250 14.50 -2.25 10.82
C GLU A 250 13.12 -1.82 11.38
N ILE A 251 12.75 -2.31 12.57
CA ILE A 251 11.44 -2.06 13.19
C ILE A 251 11.50 -0.93 14.22
N LEU A 252 12.54 -0.89 15.04
CA LEU A 252 12.65 0.09 16.13
C LEU A 252 12.96 1.51 15.68
N PRO A 253 13.90 1.77 14.74
CA PRO A 253 14.15 3.14 14.29
C PRO A 253 12.90 3.74 13.67
N VAL A 254 12.51 4.90 14.17
CA VAL A 254 11.42 5.67 13.60
C VAL A 254 11.88 7.10 13.34
N PRO A 255 11.42 7.76 12.27
CA PRO A 255 11.64 9.19 12.13
C PRO A 255 11.03 9.90 13.34
N LEU A 256 11.78 10.83 13.94
CA LEU A 256 11.27 11.78 14.92
C LEU A 256 11.86 13.16 14.63
N ILE A 257 11.01 14.07 14.18
CA ILE A 257 11.38 15.44 13.84
C ILE A 257 10.52 16.37 14.68
N MET A 258 11.16 17.33 15.35
CA MET A 258 10.47 18.42 16.04
C MET A 258 10.89 19.76 15.43
N LYS A 259 9.92 20.51 14.91
CA LYS A 259 10.09 21.94 14.59
C LYS A 259 9.59 22.72 15.79
N LEU A 260 10.48 23.47 16.43
CA LEU A 260 10.14 24.29 17.58
C LEU A 260 9.62 25.68 17.13
N PRO A 261 8.81 26.37 17.95
CA PRO A 261 8.39 27.74 17.68
C PRO A 261 9.58 28.68 17.40
N GLY A 262 9.38 29.64 16.50
CA GLY A 262 10.40 30.62 16.10
C GLY A 262 11.62 30.04 15.39
N GLY A 263 11.59 28.76 14.99
CA GLY A 263 12.73 28.11 14.33
C GLY A 263 13.86 27.73 15.29
N ALA A 264 13.61 27.66 16.60
CA ALA A 264 14.61 27.22 17.55
C ALA A 264 15.13 25.81 17.18
N ARG A 265 16.46 25.62 17.25
CA ARG A 265 17.16 24.36 16.90
C ARG A 265 16.84 23.86 15.48
N ALA A 266 16.53 24.78 14.55
CA ALA A 266 16.39 24.44 13.13
C ALA A 266 17.74 23.96 12.56
N GLY A 267 17.69 22.93 11.71
CA GLY A 267 18.89 22.31 11.11
C GLY A 267 19.68 21.38 12.04
N GLU A 268 19.37 21.31 13.33
CA GLU A 268 20.08 20.44 14.26
C GLU A 268 19.73 18.95 14.05
N VAL A 269 20.75 18.09 14.07
CA VAL A 269 20.62 16.63 14.12
C VAL A 269 21.15 16.14 15.46
N SER A 270 20.27 15.55 16.27
CA SER A 270 20.62 15.00 17.59
C SER A 270 20.84 13.50 17.52
N MET A 271 21.96 13.07 18.10
CA MET A 271 22.32 11.67 18.30
C MET A 271 21.82 11.12 19.65
N ARG A 272 21.13 11.95 20.45
CA ARG A 272 20.56 11.55 21.73
C ARG A 272 19.68 10.32 21.52
N ALA A 273 19.84 9.31 22.38
CA ALA A 273 18.92 8.19 22.44
C ALA A 273 17.55 8.69 22.91
N VAL A 274 16.52 8.50 22.08
CA VAL A 274 15.15 8.95 22.34
C VAL A 274 14.21 7.77 22.12
N GLU A 275 13.24 7.60 23.01
CA GLU A 275 12.13 6.68 22.79
C GLU A 275 10.84 7.46 22.59
N THR A 276 9.89 6.91 21.86
CA THR A 276 8.64 7.62 21.53
C THR A 276 7.80 8.05 22.74
N ILE A 277 7.98 7.39 23.90
CA ILE A 277 7.36 7.81 25.17
C ILE A 277 7.89 9.15 25.71
N ASP A 278 9.02 9.63 25.20
CA ASP A 278 9.60 10.92 25.59
C ASP A 278 8.85 12.11 24.97
N ILE A 279 7.96 11.88 24.00
CA ILE A 279 7.26 12.94 23.26
C ILE A 279 6.33 13.74 24.16
N LEU A 280 5.42 13.09 24.88
CA LEU A 280 4.49 13.78 25.78
C LEU A 280 5.20 14.64 26.84
N PRO A 281 6.18 14.14 27.61
CA PRO A 281 6.88 14.98 28.58
C PRO A 281 7.71 16.10 27.95
N THR A 282 8.20 15.90 26.72
CA THR A 282 8.85 16.98 25.96
C THR A 282 7.88 18.10 25.59
N ILE A 283 6.67 17.75 25.12
CA ILE A 283 5.63 18.74 24.79
C ILE A 283 5.19 19.48 26.05
N ALA A 284 4.93 18.76 27.14
CA ALA A 284 4.53 19.34 28.42
C ALA A 284 5.60 20.33 28.95
N GLY A 285 6.88 19.94 28.90
CA GLY A 285 7.98 20.80 29.32
C GLY A 285 8.14 22.05 28.44
N LEU A 286 7.94 21.95 27.13
CA LEU A 286 8.01 23.11 26.23
C LEU A 286 6.85 24.10 26.47
N LEU A 287 5.68 23.60 26.82
CA LEU A 287 4.49 24.40 27.10
C LEU A 287 4.37 24.86 28.56
N ASP A 288 5.36 24.52 29.41
CA ASP A 288 5.35 24.78 30.86
C ASP A 288 4.08 24.22 31.55
N ILE A 289 3.66 23.02 31.13
CA ILE A 289 2.50 22.31 31.68
C ILE A 289 2.96 21.27 32.70
N GLU A 290 2.43 21.36 33.91
CA GLU A 290 2.65 20.37 34.96
C GLU A 290 1.97 19.03 34.63
N LEU A 291 2.74 17.94 34.59
CA LEU A 291 2.24 16.58 34.44
C LEU A 291 1.70 16.07 35.79
N ARG A 292 0.38 15.86 35.86
CA ARG A 292 -0.33 15.41 37.08
C ARG A 292 -0.58 13.90 37.16
N PHE A 293 0.03 13.16 36.24
CA PHE A 293 -0.07 11.71 36.15
C PHE A 293 1.32 11.13 35.88
N PRO A 294 1.58 9.86 36.24
CA PRO A 294 2.87 9.24 36.04
C PRO A 294 3.16 9.03 34.54
N VAL A 295 4.40 9.32 34.16
CA VAL A 295 4.95 9.05 32.83
C VAL A 295 6.27 8.28 32.98
N ASP A 296 6.60 7.45 32.00
CA ASP A 296 7.86 6.69 31.94
C ASP A 296 8.94 7.41 31.11
N GLY A 297 8.52 8.28 30.19
CA GLY A 297 9.41 9.11 29.37
C GLY A 297 9.93 10.36 30.09
N ALA A 298 10.86 11.05 29.45
CA ALA A 298 11.42 12.31 29.93
C ALA A 298 11.58 13.33 28.80
N SER A 299 11.66 14.62 29.12
CA SER A 299 11.86 15.65 28.09
C SER A 299 13.20 15.47 27.37
N VAL A 300 13.19 15.43 26.04
CA VAL A 300 14.42 15.34 25.22
C VAL A 300 15.04 16.70 24.91
N LEU A 301 14.36 17.78 25.29
CA LEU A 301 14.85 19.15 25.18
C LEU A 301 15.52 19.64 26.48
N ASP A 302 15.41 18.86 27.56
CA ASP A 302 16.10 19.12 28.82
C ASP A 302 17.46 18.40 28.82
N ASP A 303 18.51 19.17 28.55
CA ASP A 303 19.89 18.67 28.50
C ASP A 303 20.42 18.21 29.87
N SER A 304 19.73 18.53 30.98
CA SER A 304 20.10 18.03 32.32
C SER A 304 19.70 16.57 32.57
N ILE A 305 18.80 16.04 31.75
CA ILE A 305 18.34 14.66 31.83
C ILE A 305 19.29 13.79 31.01
N GLU A 306 19.97 12.83 31.65
CA GLU A 306 20.81 11.88 30.93
C GLU A 306 19.97 10.92 30.06
N PRO A 307 20.42 10.57 28.84
CA PRO A 307 19.74 9.57 28.02
C PRO A 307 19.70 8.20 28.71
N ARG A 308 18.66 7.42 28.44
CA ARG A 308 18.54 6.06 28.99
C ARG A 308 19.60 5.13 28.37
N ALA A 309 20.34 4.43 29.24
CA ALA A 309 21.41 3.51 28.83
C ALA A 309 20.89 2.25 28.12
N ALA A 310 19.68 1.80 28.46
CA ALA A 310 19.00 0.66 27.85
C ALA A 310 17.62 1.08 27.36
N ARG A 311 17.21 0.55 26.21
CA ARG A 311 15.90 0.83 25.59
C ARG A 311 14.95 -0.31 25.85
N LYS A 312 13.65 -0.01 26.02
CA LYS A 312 12.62 -1.01 26.32
C LYS A 312 11.63 -1.11 25.17
N VAL A 313 11.49 -2.32 24.65
CA VAL A 313 10.56 -2.62 23.57
C VAL A 313 9.58 -3.69 24.02
N VAL A 314 8.30 -3.44 23.80
CA VAL A 314 7.24 -4.42 24.04
C VAL A 314 6.89 -5.12 22.72
N GLY A 315 7.29 -6.38 22.59
CA GLY A 315 7.10 -7.20 21.38
C GLY A 315 5.66 -7.68 21.16
N ASP A 316 5.25 -7.79 19.90
CA ASP A 316 3.88 -7.82 19.35
C ASP A 316 2.86 -8.81 19.92
N ARG A 317 3.24 -9.90 20.61
CA ARG A 317 2.24 -10.93 20.99
C ARG A 317 2.35 -11.58 22.35
N THR A 318 3.57 -11.68 22.87
CA THR A 318 3.78 -12.22 24.21
C THR A 318 3.58 -11.16 25.28
N GLY A 319 3.72 -9.87 24.93
CA GLY A 319 3.79 -8.79 25.92
C GLY A 319 5.16 -8.68 26.59
N GLU A 320 6.12 -9.49 26.15
CA GLU A 320 7.47 -9.50 26.70
C GLU A 320 8.16 -8.16 26.44
N ILE A 321 8.79 -7.66 27.51
CA ILE A 321 9.65 -6.50 27.47
C ILE A 321 11.04 -6.98 27.12
N HIS A 322 11.53 -6.56 25.97
CA HIS A 322 12.90 -6.77 25.55
C HIS A 322 13.71 -5.52 25.88
N GLU A 323 14.86 -5.71 26.52
CA GLU A 323 15.83 -4.64 26.78
C GLU A 323 16.99 -4.75 25.79
N PHE A 324 17.33 -3.63 25.15
CA PHE A 324 18.43 -3.56 24.18
C PHE A 324 19.47 -2.53 24.61
N GLU A 325 20.73 -2.95 24.55
CA GLU A 325 21.90 -2.06 24.64
C GLU A 325 22.21 -1.44 23.27
N GLU A 326 22.94 -0.31 23.30
CA GLU A 326 23.20 0.61 22.20
C GLU A 326 24.15 0.07 21.09
N SER A 327 23.85 -1.10 20.51
CA SER A 327 24.52 -1.60 19.28
C SER A 327 23.76 -1.23 17.99
N PHE A 328 22.78 -0.33 18.10
CA PHE A 328 21.89 0.09 17.02
C PHE A 328 22.57 0.77 15.82
N VAL A 329 23.70 1.44 16.07
CA VAL A 329 24.46 2.18 15.03
C VAL A 329 24.96 1.25 13.94
N ASP A 330 25.45 0.06 14.30
CA ASP A 330 25.96 -0.94 13.35
C ASP A 330 24.83 -1.58 12.53
N GLY A 331 23.65 -1.74 13.12
CA GLY A 331 22.46 -2.24 12.42
C GLY A 331 21.94 -1.25 11.38
N ALA A 332 21.83 0.02 11.76
CA ALA A 332 21.33 1.08 10.87
C ALA A 332 22.24 1.30 9.65
N GLN A 333 23.57 1.26 9.83
CA GLN A 333 24.51 1.36 8.71
C GLN A 333 24.36 0.18 7.73
N LYS A 334 24.24 -1.05 8.24
CA LYS A 334 24.02 -2.24 7.39
C LYS A 334 22.73 -2.14 6.59
N ILE A 335 21.66 -1.65 7.19
CA ILE A 335 20.37 -1.43 6.52
C ILE A 335 20.48 -0.35 5.45
N ALA A 336 21.15 0.77 5.76
CA ALA A 336 21.39 1.83 4.80
C ALA A 336 22.19 1.31 3.59
N MET A 337 23.27 0.56 3.82
CA MET A 337 24.05 -0.06 2.75
C MET A 337 23.24 -1.09 1.95
N ARG A 338 22.39 -1.89 2.60
CA ARG A 338 21.46 -2.80 1.90
C ARG A 338 20.51 -2.02 0.99
N ARG A 339 19.91 -0.94 1.50
CA ARG A 339 19.01 -0.07 0.73
C ARG A 339 19.73 0.55 -0.48
N ILE A 340 20.92 1.10 -0.28
CA ILE A 340 21.75 1.66 -1.36
C ILE A 340 22.09 0.58 -2.39
N SER A 341 22.44 -0.64 -1.94
CA SER A 341 22.73 -1.75 -2.86
C SER A 341 21.51 -2.21 -3.66
N MET A 342 20.30 -2.05 -3.11
CA MET A 342 19.06 -2.44 -3.76
C MET A 342 18.52 -1.40 -4.74
N PHE A 343 18.71 -0.12 -4.45
CA PHE A 343 17.98 0.96 -5.11
C PHE A 343 18.87 2.09 -5.62
N GLY A 344 20.17 2.05 -5.35
CA GLY A 344 21.10 3.15 -5.58
C GLY A 344 21.02 4.23 -4.51
N GLU A 345 21.82 5.29 -4.70
CA GLU A 345 21.88 6.45 -3.80
C GLU A 345 20.85 7.54 -4.15
N SER A 346 20.18 7.42 -5.31
CA SER A 346 19.29 8.46 -5.81
C SER A 346 17.92 8.42 -5.10
N GLN A 347 17.35 9.59 -4.81
CA GLN A 347 15.97 9.74 -4.33
C GLN A 347 14.93 9.73 -5.47
N THR A 348 15.30 9.19 -6.64
CA THR A 348 14.40 9.17 -7.80
C THR A 348 13.44 7.99 -7.72
N GLU A 349 12.32 8.06 -8.45
CA GLU A 349 11.35 6.96 -8.57
C GLU A 349 11.90 5.76 -9.35
N GLN A 350 13.10 5.89 -9.91
CA GLN A 350 13.83 4.83 -10.59
C GLN A 350 14.64 4.05 -9.55
N PHE A 351 13.99 3.08 -8.95
CA PHE A 351 14.64 2.13 -8.05
C PHE A 351 15.47 1.14 -8.87
N HIS A 352 16.79 1.29 -8.85
CA HIS A 352 17.70 0.46 -9.64
C HIS A 352 18.06 -0.82 -8.88
N HIS A 353 17.20 -1.85 -8.95
CA HIS A 353 17.57 -3.19 -8.50
C HIS A 353 18.00 -4.04 -9.70
N GLY A 354 19.19 -4.65 -9.62
CA GLY A 354 19.69 -5.61 -10.60
C GLY A 354 20.19 -5.04 -11.92
N ASP A 355 20.62 -3.77 -11.98
CA ASP A 355 21.23 -3.18 -13.19
C ASP A 355 22.72 -3.52 -13.34
N GLU A 356 23.09 -4.77 -13.10
CA GLU A 356 24.49 -5.22 -13.07
C GLU A 356 25.21 -5.09 -14.43
N TYR A 357 24.44 -4.99 -15.52
CA TYR A 357 24.94 -4.82 -16.88
C TYR A 357 24.84 -3.37 -17.40
N GLY A 358 24.38 -2.42 -16.57
CA GLY A 358 24.16 -1.03 -16.97
C GLY A 358 23.19 -0.91 -18.15
N LEU A 359 22.08 -1.64 -18.11
CA LEU A 359 21.02 -1.65 -19.11
C LEU A 359 20.11 -0.44 -18.98
N ILE A 360 19.80 -0.02 -17.75
CA ILE A 360 18.79 1.03 -17.52
C ILE A 360 19.25 2.33 -18.20
N GLY A 361 18.35 2.89 -19.02
CA GLY A 361 18.61 4.09 -19.83
C GLY A 361 19.13 3.82 -21.25
N ARG A 362 19.51 2.58 -21.59
CA ARG A 362 20.00 2.22 -22.93
C ARG A 362 18.88 1.80 -23.87
N ARG A 363 19.05 2.09 -25.17
CA ARG A 363 18.06 1.75 -26.20
C ARG A 363 18.13 0.28 -26.57
N ILE A 364 16.98 -0.33 -26.89
CA ILE A 364 16.90 -1.74 -27.29
C ILE A 364 17.69 -2.03 -28.57
N ASP A 365 17.82 -1.05 -29.47
CA ASP A 365 18.53 -1.14 -30.75
C ASP A 365 20.07 -1.21 -30.59
N GLU A 366 20.59 -0.95 -29.38
CA GLU A 366 22.01 -1.15 -29.05
C GLU A 366 22.38 -2.62 -28.86
N PHE A 367 21.40 -3.52 -28.80
CA PHE A 367 21.60 -4.93 -28.46
C PHE A 367 21.12 -5.85 -29.58
N GLU A 368 21.80 -6.98 -29.73
CA GLU A 368 21.32 -8.05 -30.62
C GLU A 368 20.08 -8.71 -30.01
N ILE A 369 18.94 -8.58 -30.72
CA ILE A 369 17.70 -9.28 -30.38
C ILE A 369 17.73 -10.65 -31.03
N VAL A 370 17.76 -11.70 -30.21
CA VAL A 370 17.73 -13.09 -30.67
C VAL A 370 16.29 -13.60 -30.78
N PRO A 371 15.96 -14.37 -31.85
CA PRO A 371 14.66 -15.01 -31.97
C PRO A 371 14.42 -16.02 -30.86
N ASP A 372 13.16 -16.24 -30.50
CA ASP A 372 12.82 -17.23 -29.48
C ASP A 372 13.13 -18.66 -29.94
N GLY A 373 13.91 -19.38 -29.14
CA GLY A 373 14.19 -20.80 -29.32
C GLY A 373 13.56 -21.70 -28.24
N SER A 374 12.78 -21.15 -27.30
CA SER A 374 12.27 -21.89 -26.15
C SER A 374 10.88 -21.42 -25.72
N SER A 375 9.87 -22.26 -25.95
CA SER A 375 8.54 -22.15 -25.35
C SER A 375 8.66 -21.94 -23.83
N GLY A 376 8.13 -20.82 -23.31
CA GLY A 376 7.99 -20.66 -21.86
C GLY A 376 8.34 -19.33 -21.21
N PHE A 377 8.57 -18.24 -21.93
CA PHE A 377 8.71 -16.90 -21.37
C PHE A 377 7.59 -16.00 -21.86
N GLY A 378 6.61 -15.76 -20.98
CA GLY A 378 5.48 -14.88 -21.29
C GLY A 378 5.41 -13.69 -20.35
N VAL A 379 4.87 -12.62 -20.89
CA VAL A 379 4.52 -11.39 -20.18
C VAL A 379 2.99 -11.33 -20.16
N SER A 380 2.42 -10.84 -19.06
CA SER A 380 0.97 -10.66 -18.97
C SER A 380 0.47 -9.43 -19.73
N SER A 381 1.34 -8.44 -19.97
CA SER A 381 1.02 -7.20 -20.68
C SER A 381 2.14 -6.71 -21.62
N PRO A 382 2.61 -7.50 -22.61
CA PRO A 382 3.47 -6.97 -23.67
C PRO A 382 2.58 -6.29 -24.72
N GLY A 383 2.85 -5.01 -25.02
CA GLY A 383 2.11 -4.30 -26.05
C GLY A 383 2.01 -2.80 -25.83
N ILE A 384 1.10 -2.20 -26.59
CA ILE A 384 0.79 -0.78 -26.55
C ILE A 384 -0.24 -0.54 -25.45
N ILE A 385 0.04 0.40 -24.56
CA ILE A 385 -0.89 0.93 -23.56
C ILE A 385 -1.18 2.40 -23.88
N TRP A 386 -2.39 2.86 -23.54
CA TRP A 386 -2.78 4.25 -23.66
C TRP A 386 -3.13 4.81 -22.28
N ILE A 387 -2.63 6.01 -21.95
CA ILE A 387 -2.86 6.67 -20.66
C ILE A 387 -3.56 8.01 -20.90
N GLY A 388 -4.69 8.24 -20.23
CA GLY A 388 -5.42 9.50 -20.25
C GLY A 388 -4.77 10.59 -19.40
N GLU A 389 -5.08 11.86 -19.69
CA GLU A 389 -4.56 13.01 -18.92
C GLU A 389 -5.01 12.97 -17.44
N ASP A 390 -6.24 12.53 -17.20
CA ASP A 390 -6.89 12.52 -15.88
C ASP A 390 -6.88 11.15 -15.20
N ASP A 391 -6.12 10.18 -15.73
CA ASP A 391 -6.11 8.82 -15.19
C ASP A 391 -5.50 8.80 -13.78
N GLU A 392 -6.30 8.34 -12.82
CA GLU A 392 -5.91 8.18 -11.42
C GLU A 392 -5.15 6.85 -11.20
N ILE A 393 -5.37 5.86 -12.06
CA ILE A 393 -4.71 4.55 -12.04
C ILE A 393 -3.79 4.45 -13.26
N LEU A 394 -2.50 4.29 -13.02
CA LEU A 394 -1.49 4.07 -14.03
C LEU A 394 -1.15 2.58 -14.15
N PRO A 395 -0.93 2.04 -15.37
CA PRO A 395 -0.58 0.64 -15.60
C PRO A 395 0.90 0.36 -15.27
N GLY A 396 1.31 0.67 -14.04
CA GLY A 396 2.70 0.55 -13.60
C GLY A 396 3.15 -0.86 -13.28
N GLU A 397 2.22 -1.76 -12.98
CA GLU A 397 2.52 -3.14 -12.65
C GLU A 397 2.70 -3.98 -13.91
N VAL A 398 3.93 -4.47 -14.13
CA VAL A 398 4.23 -5.41 -15.20
C VAL A 398 4.64 -6.74 -14.58
N PHE A 399 4.01 -7.82 -15.02
CA PHE A 399 4.31 -9.15 -14.50
C PHE A 399 4.20 -10.19 -15.61
N GLY A 400 4.76 -11.36 -15.34
CA GLY A 400 4.66 -12.49 -16.24
C GLY A 400 5.08 -13.78 -15.56
N PHE A 401 5.20 -14.82 -16.37
CA PHE A 401 5.48 -16.16 -15.90
C PHE A 401 6.54 -16.81 -16.79
N VAL A 402 7.14 -17.84 -16.22
CA VAL A 402 8.11 -18.68 -16.88
C VAL A 402 7.73 -20.13 -16.64
N SER A 403 7.60 -20.94 -17.69
CA SER A 403 7.11 -22.33 -17.57
C SER A 403 8.16 -23.36 -17.15
N ASP A 404 9.46 -23.05 -17.21
CA ASP A 404 10.55 -23.91 -16.73
C ASP A 404 11.49 -23.14 -15.79
N ALA A 405 11.08 -23.00 -14.53
CA ALA A 405 11.83 -22.35 -13.48
C ALA A 405 13.23 -22.94 -13.24
N ARG A 406 13.47 -24.22 -13.60
CA ARG A 406 14.80 -24.84 -13.45
C ARG A 406 15.79 -24.33 -14.50
N ARG A 407 15.33 -23.97 -15.71
CA ARG A 407 16.12 -23.25 -16.74
C ARG A 407 16.28 -21.76 -16.45
N TRP A 408 15.51 -21.24 -15.50
CA TRP A 408 15.45 -19.84 -15.10
C TRP A 408 15.82 -19.63 -13.63
N ARG A 409 16.77 -20.44 -13.13
CA ARG A 409 17.39 -20.22 -11.82
C ARG A 409 17.91 -18.76 -11.70
N SER A 410 18.05 -18.32 -10.45
CA SER A 410 18.15 -16.95 -9.94
C SER A 410 19.31 -16.05 -10.43
N ASP A 411 19.86 -16.31 -11.62
CA ASP A 411 20.93 -15.56 -12.29
C ASP A 411 20.49 -14.99 -13.66
N LYS A 412 19.19 -15.07 -14.00
CA LYS A 412 18.65 -14.61 -15.28
C LYS A 412 17.83 -13.33 -15.08
N LEU A 413 18.40 -12.22 -15.52
CA LEU A 413 17.78 -10.91 -15.49
C LEU A 413 16.72 -10.79 -16.61
N ILE A 414 15.60 -10.17 -16.28
CA ILE A 414 14.59 -9.68 -17.21
C ILE A 414 14.74 -8.17 -17.24
N ALA A 415 14.82 -7.58 -18.42
CA ALA A 415 14.80 -6.14 -18.63
C ALA A 415 13.48 -5.75 -19.29
N ILE A 416 12.89 -4.66 -18.83
CA ILE A 416 11.64 -4.11 -19.35
C ILE A 416 11.96 -2.79 -20.01
N ALA A 417 11.58 -2.68 -21.27
CA ALA A 417 11.68 -1.48 -22.06
C ALA A 417 10.33 -0.76 -22.11
N VAL A 418 10.39 0.57 -22.04
CA VAL A 418 9.26 1.46 -22.33
C VAL A 418 9.72 2.39 -23.44
N ASP A 419 8.96 2.42 -24.54
CA ASP A 419 9.24 3.22 -25.74
C ASP A 419 10.67 2.97 -26.29
N GLY A 420 11.03 1.69 -26.37
CA GLY A 420 12.31 1.23 -26.91
C GLY A 420 13.54 1.52 -26.04
N VAL A 421 13.36 1.91 -24.77
CA VAL A 421 14.49 2.14 -23.85
C VAL A 421 14.30 1.31 -22.59
N MET A 422 15.37 0.65 -22.13
CA MET A 422 15.35 -0.15 -20.91
C MET A 422 15.13 0.74 -19.68
N ARG A 423 14.16 0.38 -18.83
CA ARG A 423 13.74 1.17 -17.67
C ARG A 423 13.88 0.43 -16.36
N VAL A 424 13.53 -0.84 -16.35
CA VAL A 424 13.47 -1.64 -15.12
C VAL A 424 14.06 -3.01 -15.39
N THR A 425 14.76 -3.53 -14.40
CA THR A 425 15.25 -4.91 -14.39
C THR A 425 14.63 -5.69 -13.25
N THR A 426 14.35 -6.97 -13.48
CA THR A 426 13.78 -7.89 -12.50
C THR A 426 14.31 -9.30 -12.67
N SER A 427 13.98 -10.20 -11.76
CA SER A 427 14.27 -11.62 -11.86
C SER A 427 13.01 -12.44 -11.58
N PRO A 428 12.82 -13.58 -12.28
CA PRO A 428 11.84 -14.55 -11.86
C PRO A 428 12.14 -15.10 -10.47
N TYR A 429 11.07 -15.44 -9.78
CA TYR A 429 11.08 -16.11 -8.50
C TYR A 429 10.03 -17.22 -8.50
N GLN A 430 10.33 -18.32 -7.82
CA GLN A 430 9.38 -19.42 -7.66
C GLN A 430 8.52 -19.15 -6.44
N PRO A 431 7.21 -18.93 -6.59
CA PRO A 431 6.34 -18.69 -5.43
C PRO A 431 6.21 -19.94 -4.54
N TRP A 432 6.47 -21.14 -5.08
CA TRP A 432 6.34 -22.42 -4.38
C TRP A 432 7.48 -23.40 -4.75
N GLU A 433 8.07 -24.08 -3.76
CA GLU A 433 9.23 -24.98 -3.95
C GLU A 433 8.97 -26.18 -4.88
N GLU A 434 7.70 -26.58 -5.05
CA GLU A 434 7.30 -27.77 -5.82
C GLU A 434 6.90 -27.46 -7.27
N GLU A 435 6.80 -26.19 -7.66
CA GLU A 435 6.34 -25.80 -8.99
C GLU A 435 7.46 -25.80 -10.05
N GLN A 436 7.10 -26.24 -11.25
CA GLN A 436 7.96 -26.16 -12.43
C GLN A 436 7.96 -24.76 -13.06
N SER A 437 7.03 -23.89 -12.66
CA SER A 437 6.91 -22.51 -13.15
C SER A 437 7.45 -21.48 -12.16
N ALA A 438 7.85 -20.32 -12.67
CA ALA A 438 8.23 -19.13 -11.90
C ALA A 438 7.38 -17.95 -12.36
N VAL A 439 7.28 -16.93 -11.52
CA VAL A 439 6.66 -15.64 -11.85
C VAL A 439 7.70 -14.54 -11.73
N TRP A 440 7.51 -13.44 -12.45
CA TRP A 440 8.32 -12.24 -12.29
C TRP A 440 7.40 -11.03 -12.24
N TYR A 441 7.88 -9.99 -11.58
CA TYR A 441 7.16 -8.74 -11.37
C TYR A 441 8.11 -7.57 -11.50
N ALA A 442 7.63 -6.46 -11.99
CA ALA A 442 8.31 -5.18 -11.99
C ALA A 442 7.31 -4.04 -11.82
N LEU A 443 7.79 -2.93 -11.27
CA LEU A 443 7.04 -1.70 -11.16
C LEU A 443 7.70 -0.64 -12.03
N LEU A 444 6.98 -0.14 -13.01
CA LEU A 444 7.43 0.97 -13.84
C LEU A 444 7.44 2.27 -13.01
N PRO A 445 8.48 3.10 -13.13
CA PRO A 445 8.49 4.46 -12.56
C PRO A 445 7.31 5.30 -13.08
N GLU A 446 6.69 6.08 -12.19
CA GLU A 446 5.52 6.91 -12.53
C GLU A 446 5.85 7.93 -13.64
N ASN A 447 7.02 8.55 -13.57
CA ASN A 447 7.46 9.56 -14.52
C ASN A 447 7.61 9.08 -15.99
N LEU A 448 7.43 7.78 -16.25
CA LEU A 448 7.44 7.18 -17.59
C LEU A 448 6.03 6.90 -18.13
N LEU A 449 5.01 7.06 -17.30
CA LEU A 449 3.60 6.75 -17.58
C LEU A 449 2.83 8.06 -17.74
N GLY A 450 3.30 8.90 -18.65
CA GLY A 450 2.64 10.16 -18.99
C GLY A 450 1.39 9.94 -19.87
N PRO A 451 0.61 10.98 -20.15
CA PRO A 451 -0.50 10.85 -21.08
C PRO A 451 -0.03 10.49 -22.49
N GLY A 452 -0.75 9.58 -23.14
CA GLY A 452 -0.48 9.12 -24.50
C GLY A 452 -0.19 7.63 -24.61
N GLU A 453 0.33 7.26 -25.78
CA GLU A 453 0.66 5.88 -26.14
C GLU A 453 2.06 5.51 -25.62
N HIS A 454 2.17 4.32 -25.00
CA HIS A 454 3.45 3.75 -24.58
C HIS A 454 3.57 2.29 -24.99
N GLU A 455 4.72 1.91 -25.54
CA GLU A 455 5.03 0.53 -25.88
C GLU A 455 5.83 -0.13 -24.75
N ILE A 456 5.29 -1.21 -24.17
CA ILE A 456 5.94 -2.00 -23.12
C ILE A 456 6.41 -3.33 -23.67
N GLU A 457 7.70 -3.61 -23.51
CA GLU A 457 8.33 -4.84 -23.95
C GLU A 457 9.18 -5.46 -22.84
N ALA A 458 9.21 -6.80 -22.76
CA ALA A 458 10.11 -7.50 -21.84
C ALA A 458 11.11 -8.37 -22.59
N TYR A 459 12.32 -8.39 -22.07
CA TYR A 459 13.46 -9.08 -22.63
C TYR A 459 14.13 -9.91 -21.57
N ARG A 460 14.40 -11.17 -21.87
CA ARG A 460 15.37 -11.95 -21.10
C ARG A 460 16.77 -11.49 -21.50
N VAL A 461 17.57 -11.15 -20.50
CA VAL A 461 18.97 -10.75 -20.68
C VAL A 461 19.84 -12.00 -20.76
N LEU A 462 20.54 -12.16 -21.89
CA LEU A 462 21.48 -13.24 -22.14
C LEU A 462 22.90 -12.70 -22.07
N GLY A 463 23.51 -12.76 -20.89
CA GLY A 463 24.93 -12.44 -20.69
C GLY A 463 25.85 -13.55 -21.21
N GLY A 464 26.94 -13.19 -21.89
CA GLY A 464 27.96 -14.13 -22.37
C GLY A 464 29.29 -13.46 -22.76
N ALA A 465 30.31 -14.27 -23.07
CA ALA A 465 31.66 -13.80 -23.40
C ALA A 465 31.74 -12.90 -24.66
N GLN A 466 30.67 -12.83 -25.46
CA GLN A 466 30.57 -12.03 -26.69
C GLN A 466 29.75 -10.74 -26.51
N GLY A 467 29.30 -10.41 -25.30
CA GLY A 467 28.45 -9.26 -25.02
C GLY A 467 27.04 -9.63 -24.57
N ILE A 468 26.19 -8.62 -24.38
CA ILE A 468 24.81 -8.77 -23.93
C ILE A 468 23.90 -8.94 -25.15
N ARG A 469 23.07 -9.99 -25.12
CA ARG A 469 22.01 -10.23 -26.12
C ARG A 469 20.65 -10.27 -25.44
N LEU A 470 19.59 -9.96 -26.18
CA LEU A 470 18.24 -9.87 -25.64
C LEU A 470 17.33 -10.87 -26.33
N GLN A 471 16.57 -11.65 -25.55
CA GLN A 471 15.53 -12.53 -26.08
C GLN A 471 14.17 -11.90 -25.73
N ARG A 472 13.42 -11.46 -26.75
CA ARG A 472 12.09 -10.86 -26.58
C ARG A 472 11.10 -11.88 -26.02
N SER A 473 10.21 -11.45 -25.13
CA SER A 473 9.08 -12.26 -24.65
C SER A 473 8.08 -12.58 -25.75
N GLN A 474 7.39 -13.73 -25.65
CA GLN A 474 6.20 -13.96 -26.45
C GLN A 474 5.00 -13.21 -25.84
N SER A 475 4.24 -12.51 -26.68
CA SER A 475 2.85 -12.14 -26.40
C SER A 475 2.00 -13.40 -26.54
N GLY A 476 1.49 -13.98 -25.45
CA GLY A 476 0.69 -15.20 -25.54
C GLY A 476 0.10 -15.75 -24.24
N ASP A 477 -1.11 -16.30 -24.37
CA ASP A 477 -2.02 -16.90 -23.38
C ASP A 477 -1.41 -18.00 -22.51
N LEU A 478 -0.63 -17.63 -21.50
CA LEU A 478 -0.06 -18.62 -20.61
C LEU A 478 -0.15 -18.15 -19.16
N ALA A 479 -1.35 -17.89 -18.65
CA ALA A 479 -1.56 -17.99 -17.20
C ALA A 479 -1.78 -19.48 -16.85
N PRO A 480 -0.94 -20.15 -16.05
CA PRO A 480 -1.36 -21.37 -15.40
C PRO A 480 -2.51 -21.03 -14.45
N SER A 481 -3.62 -21.76 -14.57
CA SER A 481 -4.84 -21.69 -13.75
C SER A 481 -4.67 -22.04 -12.26
N TYR A 482 -3.43 -22.13 -11.77
CA TYR A 482 -3.08 -22.69 -10.46
C TYR A 482 -2.76 -21.67 -9.36
N LEU A 483 -2.65 -20.38 -9.69
CA LEU A 483 -2.79 -19.33 -8.67
C LEU A 483 -4.28 -19.15 -8.40
N GLY A 484 -4.82 -19.94 -7.47
CA GLY A 484 -6.22 -19.90 -7.00
C GLY A 484 -6.63 -18.61 -6.28
N ARG A 485 -6.12 -17.47 -6.73
CA ARG A 485 -6.57 -16.09 -6.48
C ARG A 485 -6.07 -15.27 -7.68
N PRO A 486 -6.93 -14.91 -8.65
CA PRO A 486 -6.53 -14.00 -9.71
C PRO A 486 -6.38 -12.62 -9.07
N LEU A 487 -5.14 -12.25 -8.72
CA LEU A 487 -4.82 -10.85 -8.42
C LEU A 487 -4.85 -10.13 -9.77
N GLY A 488 -6.03 -9.62 -10.14
CA GLY A 488 -6.24 -8.76 -11.30
C GLY A 488 -6.02 -9.38 -12.68
N ARG A 489 -6.51 -10.61 -12.93
CA ARG A 489 -6.46 -11.21 -14.28
C ARG A 489 -7.74 -12.00 -14.56
N GLU A 490 -8.58 -11.48 -15.46
CA GLU A 490 -9.18 -12.35 -16.47
C GLU A 490 -8.47 -12.07 -17.79
N VAL A 491 -7.82 -13.11 -18.32
CA VAL A 491 -7.27 -13.13 -19.68
C VAL A 491 -8.44 -13.39 -20.60
N TYR A 492 -8.72 -12.47 -21.54
CA TYR A 492 -9.68 -12.71 -22.60
C TYR A 492 -9.01 -13.48 -23.73
N LEU A 493 -9.46 -14.72 -23.93
CA LEU A 493 -9.13 -15.50 -25.11
C LEU A 493 -9.82 -14.87 -26.33
N GLY A 494 -9.03 -14.37 -27.29
CA GLY A 494 -9.51 -14.02 -28.63
C GLY A 494 -9.71 -12.53 -28.95
N VAL A 495 -9.03 -11.62 -28.25
CA VAL A 495 -8.96 -10.19 -28.59
C VAL A 495 -7.50 -9.75 -28.73
N ASP A 496 -7.12 -9.20 -29.88
CA ASP A 496 -5.74 -8.76 -30.21
C ASP A 496 -5.36 -7.38 -29.60
N THR A 497 -6.08 -6.91 -28.56
CA THR A 497 -5.86 -5.58 -27.94
C THR A 497 -6.15 -5.57 -26.44
N VAL A 498 -5.30 -4.84 -25.69
CA VAL A 498 -5.30 -4.70 -24.22
C VAL A 498 -5.90 -3.35 -23.84
N GLY A 499 -6.76 -3.30 -22.82
CA GLY A 499 -7.29 -2.05 -22.24
C GLY A 499 -7.19 -2.00 -20.72
N ILE A 500 -7.20 -0.78 -20.15
CA ILE A 500 -7.01 -0.49 -18.72
C ILE A 500 -8.27 -0.81 -17.90
N LEU A 501 -8.12 -1.60 -16.84
CA LEU A 501 -9.13 -1.79 -15.79
C LEU A 501 -9.05 -0.65 -14.76
N GLU A 502 -10.01 0.28 -14.78
CA GLU A 502 -10.23 1.24 -13.69
C GLU A 502 -11.25 0.72 -12.66
N GLY A 503 -11.11 1.13 -11.40
CA GLY A 503 -12.09 0.81 -10.36
C GLY A 503 -11.95 1.60 -9.05
N LYS A 504 -12.32 2.89 -9.06
CA LYS A 504 -13.27 3.54 -8.11
C LYS A 504 -13.34 5.06 -8.33
N ARG A 505 -14.49 5.55 -8.83
CA ARG A 505 -14.92 6.93 -8.60
C ARG A 505 -16.33 6.88 -8.01
N HIS A 506 -16.53 7.55 -6.87
CA HIS A 506 -17.81 7.86 -6.24
C HIS A 506 -19.03 6.98 -6.60
N ALA A 507 -19.34 6.02 -5.73
CA ALA A 507 -20.65 5.36 -5.60
C ALA A 507 -21.18 4.50 -6.77
N GLU A 508 -20.42 4.27 -7.85
CA GLU A 508 -20.81 3.33 -8.93
C GLU A 508 -19.68 2.32 -9.20
N ASP A 509 -19.99 1.01 -9.14
CA ASP A 509 -19.07 -0.06 -9.56
C ASP A 509 -19.11 -0.17 -11.09
N TYR A 510 -17.96 -0.05 -11.77
CA TYR A 510 -17.86 -0.21 -13.22
C TYR A 510 -16.55 -0.87 -13.67
N VAL A 511 -16.59 -1.54 -14.83
CA VAL A 511 -15.47 -2.02 -15.64
C VAL A 511 -15.33 -1.08 -16.82
N ARG A 512 -14.13 -0.63 -17.12
CA ARG A 512 -13.82 0.11 -18.36
C ARG A 512 -12.81 -0.70 -19.17
N LEU A 513 -12.96 -0.70 -20.48
CA LEU A 513 -12.03 -1.25 -21.46
C LEU A 513 -11.86 -0.20 -22.56
N GLU A 514 -10.65 0.31 -22.75
CA GLU A 514 -10.34 1.20 -23.88
C GLU A 514 -9.53 0.42 -24.90
N VAL A 515 -10.05 0.29 -26.12
CA VAL A 515 -9.45 -0.46 -27.21
C VAL A 515 -8.85 0.54 -28.20
N PRO A 516 -7.51 0.62 -28.32
CA PRO A 516 -6.88 1.45 -29.34
C PRO A 516 -7.17 0.85 -30.72
N MET A 517 -7.45 1.72 -31.70
CA MET A 517 -7.80 1.31 -33.07
C MET A 517 -6.73 1.81 -34.05
N ARG A 518 -6.36 0.99 -35.03
CA ARG A 518 -5.61 1.47 -36.18
C ARG A 518 -6.51 2.27 -37.13
N ASP A 519 -5.90 3.14 -37.94
CA ASP A 519 -6.62 3.97 -38.93
C ASP A 519 -7.49 3.15 -39.90
N ASP A 520 -7.13 1.88 -40.15
CA ASP A 520 -7.83 0.94 -41.03
C ASP A 520 -8.77 -0.04 -40.31
N GLU A 521 -8.86 0.01 -38.97
CA GLU A 521 -9.73 -0.86 -38.17
C GLU A 521 -11.09 -0.18 -37.90
N HIS A 522 -12.17 -0.88 -38.28
CA HIS A 522 -13.56 -0.39 -38.14
C HIS A 522 -14.43 -1.49 -37.54
N PRO A 523 -14.44 -1.64 -36.21
CA PRO A 523 -15.28 -2.62 -35.55
C PRO A 523 -16.73 -2.22 -35.73
N THR A 524 -17.56 -3.21 -36.02
CA THR A 524 -18.98 -3.01 -36.32
C THR A 524 -19.87 -3.61 -35.24
N SER A 525 -19.30 -4.41 -34.34
CA SER A 525 -20.07 -5.02 -33.27
C SER A 525 -19.28 -5.29 -32.01
N LEU A 526 -19.98 -5.32 -30.88
CA LEU A 526 -19.48 -5.73 -29.58
C LEU A 526 -20.27 -6.95 -29.11
N ARG A 527 -19.60 -8.08 -28.90
CA ARG A 527 -20.15 -9.23 -28.20
C ARG A 527 -19.75 -9.18 -26.74
N VAL A 528 -20.71 -9.42 -25.85
CA VAL A 528 -20.48 -9.49 -24.41
C VAL A 528 -21.08 -10.80 -23.90
N GLN A 529 -20.30 -11.57 -23.15
CA GLN A 529 -20.73 -12.79 -22.48
C GLN A 529 -20.48 -12.64 -20.99
N ILE A 530 -21.48 -12.92 -20.17
CA ILE A 530 -21.44 -12.74 -18.71
C ILE A 530 -21.91 -14.03 -18.07
N GLU A 531 -21.02 -14.74 -17.40
CA GLU A 531 -21.37 -15.82 -16.49
C GLU A 531 -21.63 -15.20 -15.12
N ALA A 532 -22.89 -14.99 -14.73
CA ALA A 532 -23.25 -14.40 -13.45
C ALA A 532 -23.53 -15.49 -12.40
N MET A 533 -23.01 -15.33 -11.18
CA MET A 533 -23.26 -16.26 -10.07
C MET A 533 -24.21 -15.68 -8.99
N ASP A 534 -24.76 -14.48 -9.21
CA ASP A 534 -25.66 -13.80 -8.27
C ASP A 534 -27.13 -14.19 -8.49
N GLU A 535 -27.73 -14.84 -7.49
CA GLU A 535 -29.14 -15.26 -7.53
C GLU A 535 -30.14 -14.09 -7.37
N TRP A 536 -29.72 -12.91 -6.90
CA TRP A 536 -30.62 -11.80 -6.57
C TRP A 536 -30.86 -10.80 -7.71
N GLY A 537 -30.09 -10.91 -8.78
CA GLY A 537 -30.23 -10.11 -9.99
C GLY A 537 -29.70 -8.68 -9.80
N THR A 538 -28.76 -8.31 -10.67
CA THR A 538 -28.08 -7.02 -10.64
C THR A 538 -28.45 -6.18 -11.86
N ASP A 539 -28.77 -4.90 -11.65
CA ASP A 539 -29.03 -3.97 -12.75
C ASP A 539 -27.69 -3.52 -13.35
N MET A 540 -27.46 -3.86 -14.62
CA MET A 540 -26.22 -3.60 -15.35
C MET A 540 -26.47 -2.65 -16.52
N THR A 541 -25.55 -1.73 -16.76
CA THR A 541 -25.49 -0.90 -17.97
C THR A 541 -24.23 -1.16 -18.77
N ILE A 542 -24.30 -1.07 -20.10
CA ILE A 542 -23.12 -1.08 -20.99
C ILE A 542 -23.10 0.21 -21.79
N HIS A 543 -21.97 0.89 -21.80
CA HIS A 543 -21.74 2.09 -22.58
C HIS A 543 -20.60 1.87 -23.58
N VAL A 544 -20.70 2.49 -24.76
CA VAL A 544 -19.60 2.60 -25.72
C VAL A 544 -19.41 4.06 -26.11
N ASN A 545 -18.19 4.57 -25.96
CA ASN A 545 -17.83 5.99 -26.13
C ASN A 545 -18.77 6.94 -25.35
N GLY A 546 -19.24 6.50 -24.18
CA GLY A 546 -20.18 7.21 -23.32
C GLY A 546 -21.67 7.04 -23.69
N ALA A 547 -21.99 6.49 -24.86
CA ALA A 547 -23.37 6.20 -25.25
C ALA A 547 -23.86 4.90 -24.62
N LEU A 548 -25.03 4.92 -23.98
CA LEU A 548 -25.65 3.74 -23.38
C LEU A 548 -26.12 2.78 -24.49
N LEU A 549 -25.58 1.56 -24.51
CA LEU A 549 -26.01 0.49 -25.40
C LEU A 549 -27.15 -0.35 -24.81
N THR A 550 -27.08 -0.67 -23.51
CA THR A 550 -28.11 -1.47 -22.85
C THR A 550 -28.19 -1.15 -21.35
N GLU A 551 -29.38 -1.35 -20.80
CA GLU A 551 -29.66 -1.41 -19.38
C GLU A 551 -30.50 -2.66 -19.14
N GLN A 552 -29.99 -3.61 -18.37
CA GLN A 552 -30.66 -4.88 -18.12
C GLN A 552 -30.37 -5.44 -16.74
N ARG A 553 -31.32 -6.22 -16.22
CA ARG A 553 -31.16 -6.92 -14.94
C ARG A 553 -30.66 -8.35 -15.19
N ILE A 554 -29.45 -8.65 -14.74
CA ILE A 554 -28.78 -9.94 -14.93
C ILE A 554 -28.88 -10.77 -13.64
N GLY A 555 -29.54 -11.92 -13.70
CA GLY A 555 -29.54 -12.94 -12.63
C GLY A 555 -28.52 -14.06 -12.87
N ALA A 556 -28.45 -15.06 -12.00
CA ALA A 556 -27.50 -16.17 -12.13
C ALA A 556 -27.65 -16.95 -13.46
N GLY A 557 -26.52 -17.32 -14.06
CA GLY A 557 -26.43 -18.06 -15.33
C GLY A 557 -25.54 -17.38 -16.37
N ASP A 558 -25.42 -18.02 -17.54
CA ASP A 558 -24.70 -17.48 -18.69
C ASP A 558 -25.61 -16.54 -19.52
N HIS A 559 -25.13 -15.31 -19.73
CA HIS A 559 -25.79 -14.29 -20.54
C HIS A 559 -24.91 -13.94 -21.71
N HIS A 560 -25.52 -13.77 -22.88
CA HIS A 560 -24.81 -13.43 -24.11
C HIS A 560 -25.56 -12.32 -24.83
N GLU A 561 -24.86 -11.23 -25.08
CA GLU A 561 -25.37 -10.10 -25.84
C GLU A 561 -24.44 -9.75 -26.99
N SER A 562 -25.01 -9.18 -28.05
CA SER A 562 -24.27 -8.68 -29.19
C SER A 562 -24.91 -7.39 -29.64
N PHE A 563 -24.09 -6.35 -29.74
CA PHE A 563 -24.51 -5.01 -30.11
C PHE A 563 -23.88 -4.65 -31.45
N VAL A 564 -24.64 -3.97 -32.29
CA VAL A 564 -24.10 -3.29 -33.46
C VAL A 564 -23.61 -1.93 -32.99
N LEU A 565 -22.38 -1.57 -33.37
CA LEU A 565 -21.78 -0.29 -33.05
C LEU A 565 -21.88 0.62 -34.29
N ASP A 566 -22.78 1.59 -34.22
CA ASP A 566 -22.90 2.64 -35.22
C ASP A 566 -22.06 3.86 -34.80
N ASP A 567 -21.62 4.67 -35.77
CA ASP A 567 -20.95 5.97 -35.55
C ASP A 567 -19.57 5.94 -34.85
N LEU A 568 -18.82 4.83 -34.93
CA LEU A 568 -17.41 4.83 -34.52
C LEU A 568 -16.53 5.60 -35.52
N VAL A 569 -15.64 6.45 -35.00
CA VAL A 569 -14.70 7.20 -35.81
C VAL A 569 -13.50 6.29 -36.15
N PRO A 570 -13.20 6.07 -37.44
CA PRO A 570 -11.97 5.42 -37.90
C PRO A 570 -10.70 5.89 -37.15
N GLY A 571 -9.92 4.95 -36.62
CA GLY A 571 -8.67 5.23 -35.90
C GLY A 571 -8.83 5.87 -34.51
N ALA A 572 -10.04 6.19 -34.07
CA ALA A 572 -10.28 6.67 -32.71
C ALA A 572 -10.41 5.48 -31.73
N PRO A 573 -9.89 5.57 -30.51
CA PRO A 573 -10.04 4.52 -29.51
C PRO A 573 -11.53 4.29 -29.19
N VAL A 574 -11.89 3.01 -28.98
CA VAL A 574 -13.23 2.60 -28.58
C VAL A 574 -13.23 2.33 -27.08
N ARG A 575 -13.97 3.15 -26.33
CA ARG A 575 -14.14 3.00 -24.89
C ARG A 575 -15.42 2.22 -24.59
N ILE A 576 -15.32 1.09 -23.91
CA ILE A 576 -16.43 0.27 -23.45
C ILE A 576 -16.50 0.37 -21.92
N GLU A 577 -17.67 0.64 -21.35
CA GLU A 577 -17.88 0.67 -19.89
C GLU A 577 -19.04 -0.24 -19.51
N LEU A 578 -18.87 -1.11 -18.52
CA LEU A 578 -19.95 -1.89 -17.91
C LEU A 578 -20.13 -1.39 -16.49
N ARG A 579 -21.34 -0.96 -16.11
CA ARG A 579 -21.63 -0.47 -14.75
C ARG A 579 -22.68 -1.33 -14.07
N GLY A 580 -22.68 -1.29 -12.74
CA GLY A 580 -23.71 -1.93 -11.92
C GLY A 580 -23.37 -3.34 -11.45
N ILE A 581 -22.36 -4.00 -12.01
CA ILE A 581 -21.86 -5.29 -11.51
C ILE A 581 -21.07 -5.05 -10.22
N PRO A 582 -21.48 -5.60 -9.05
CA PRO A 582 -20.70 -5.49 -7.83
C PRO A 582 -19.43 -6.33 -7.98
N LEU A 583 -18.34 -5.68 -8.38
CA LEU A 583 -17.02 -6.28 -8.34
C LEU A 583 -16.54 -6.29 -6.90
N SER A 584 -16.88 -7.36 -6.18
CA SER A 584 -16.29 -7.62 -4.87
C SER A 584 -14.78 -7.86 -5.03
N LEU A 585 -13.99 -6.81 -4.78
CA LEU A 585 -12.54 -6.87 -4.65
C LEU A 585 -12.08 -7.37 -3.25
N ASP A 586 -13.02 -7.78 -2.39
CA ASP A 586 -12.73 -8.27 -1.04
C ASP A 586 -12.93 -9.79 -0.92
N ALA A 587 -11.82 -10.52 -0.94
CA ALA A 587 -11.78 -11.97 -0.79
C ALA A 587 -11.85 -12.41 0.69
N VAL A 588 -13.04 -12.49 1.31
CA VAL A 588 -13.23 -13.22 2.61
C VAL A 588 -14.56 -14.00 2.74
N SER A 589 -15.40 -14.11 1.71
CA SER A 589 -16.50 -15.09 1.73
C SER A 589 -16.56 -15.81 0.40
N ASP A 590 -16.92 -17.10 0.39
CA ASP A 590 -16.99 -18.02 -0.75
C ASP A 590 -17.98 -17.60 -1.86
N TRP A 591 -17.93 -16.35 -2.32
CA TRP A 591 -18.80 -15.77 -3.34
C TRP A 591 -17.90 -15.26 -4.47
N THR A 592 -17.50 -16.18 -5.35
CA THR A 592 -16.95 -15.87 -6.67
C THR A 592 -18.04 -15.16 -7.48
N PHE A 593 -17.86 -13.88 -7.77
CA PHE A 593 -18.69 -13.16 -8.75
C PHE A 593 -18.08 -13.39 -10.13
N GLY A 594 -18.88 -14.02 -11.00
CA GLY A 594 -18.86 -14.18 -12.45
C GLY A 594 -17.67 -13.86 -13.37
N ARG A 595 -17.70 -14.44 -14.58
CA ARG A 595 -16.76 -14.19 -15.69
C ARG A 595 -17.41 -13.27 -16.74
N VAL A 596 -16.70 -12.26 -17.26
CA VAL A 596 -17.26 -11.34 -18.27
C VAL A 596 -16.35 -11.27 -19.49
N GLU A 597 -16.69 -11.91 -20.61
CA GLU A 597 -15.92 -11.89 -21.86
C GLU A 597 -16.47 -10.85 -22.85
N MET A 598 -15.62 -9.95 -23.34
CA MET A 598 -16.00 -8.96 -24.36
C MET A 598 -15.17 -9.15 -25.62
N ARG A 599 -15.82 -9.04 -26.78
CA ARG A 599 -15.16 -9.14 -28.08
C ARG A 599 -15.66 -8.04 -29.00
N LEU A 600 -14.74 -7.19 -29.42
CA LEU A 600 -14.96 -6.17 -30.43
C LEU A 600 -14.65 -6.80 -31.80
N GLU A 601 -15.64 -6.84 -32.70
CA GLU A 601 -15.57 -7.51 -34.01
C GLU A 601 -15.75 -6.54 -35.19
#